data_AF-A0A6J4QNU8-F1
#
_entry.id   AF-A0A6J4QNU8-F1
#
_cell.length_a   1.000
_cell.length_b   1.000
_cell.length_c   1.000
_cell.angle_alpha   90.00
_cell.angle_beta   90.00
_cell.angle_gamma   90.00
#
_symmetry.space_group_name_H-M   'P 1'
#
loop_
_entity.id
_entity.type
_entity.pdbx_description
1 polymer ?
#
loop_
_entity_poly.entity_id
_entity_poly.type
_entity_poly.pdbx_seq_one_letter_code
_entity_poly.pdbx_strand_id
1 'polypeptide(L)' 'MGADNSYGHPTPQTLERLQRAGAKVLRNDERGDVIVTIQDGNADVAVTKGG' A
#
# COMPACT_ATOMS: atom_id res chain seq x y z
N MET A 1 -5.75 -8.17 -8.78
CA MET A 1 -4.37 -8.35 -9.29
C MET A 1 -4.14 -7.28 -10.35
N GLY A 2 -3.21 -6.35 -10.14
CA GLY A 2 -2.89 -5.27 -11.09
C GLY A 2 -2.15 -5.75 -12.35
N ALA A 3 -2.51 -6.93 -12.86
CA ALA A 3 -1.87 -7.56 -14.02
C ALA A 3 -2.13 -6.81 -15.33
N ASP A 4 -3.23 -6.05 -15.40
CA ASP A 4 -3.59 -5.24 -16.57
C ASP A 4 -3.16 -3.77 -16.44
N ASN A 5 -2.34 -3.42 -15.43
CA ASN A 5 -1.73 -2.10 -15.39
C ASN A 5 -0.46 -2.07 -16.25
N SER A 6 -0.59 -1.44 -17.42
CA SER A 6 0.50 -1.17 -18.38
C SER A 6 1.70 -0.40 -17.80
N TYR A 7 1.61 0.18 -16.59
CA TYR A 7 2.72 0.85 -15.90
C TYR A 7 3.68 -0.10 -15.15
N GLY A 8 3.37 -1.41 -15.03
CA GLY A 8 4.26 -2.39 -14.39
C GLY A 8 4.27 -2.29 -12.87
N HIS A 9 3.20 -2.77 -12.22
CA HIS A 9 3.00 -2.57 -10.78
C HIS A 9 3.68 -3.61 -9.87
N PRO A 10 4.17 -3.16 -8.69
CA PRO A 10 4.86 -1.89 -8.42
C PRO A 10 6.35 -1.99 -8.78
N THR A 11 6.92 -0.95 -9.42
CA THR A 11 8.35 -0.91 -9.72
C THR A 11 9.19 -0.80 -8.43
N PRO A 12 10.19 -1.68 -8.19
CA PRO A 12 10.98 -1.68 -6.96
C PRO A 12 11.59 -0.33 -6.62
N GLN A 13 12.04 0.40 -7.64
CA GLN A 13 12.65 1.72 -7.48
C GLN A 13 11.68 2.74 -6.84
N THR A 14 10.39 2.70 -7.18
CA THR A 14 9.39 3.61 -6.61
C THR A 14 9.16 3.29 -5.13
N LEU A 15 9.06 1.99 -4.80
CA LEU A 15 8.89 1.54 -3.41
C LEU A 15 10.09 1.94 -2.55
N GLU A 16 11.31 1.74 -3.05
CA GLU A 16 12.54 2.15 -2.35
C GLU A 16 12.64 3.66 -2.12
N ARG A 17 12.25 4.47 -3.11
CA ARG A 17 12.22 5.93 -2.96
C ARG A 17 11.23 6.37 -1.88
N LEU A 18 10.04 5.78 -1.86
CA LEU A 18 9.02 6.07 -0.84
C LEU A 18 9.48 5.64 0.56
N GLN A 19 10.08 4.45 0.69
CA GLN A 19 10.62 3.98 1.97
C GLN A 19 11.76 4.90 2.46
N ARG A 20 12.68 5.30 1.58
CA ARG A 20 13.75 6.26 1.92
C ARG A 20 13.23 7.63 2.33
N ALA A 21 12.07 8.05 1.82
CA ALA A 21 11.41 9.28 2.23
C ALA A 21 10.67 9.16 3.58
N GLY A 22 10.70 7.99 4.23
CA GLY A 22 10.01 7.74 5.50
C GLY A 22 8.54 7.36 5.34
N ALA A 23 8.07 7.09 4.12
CA ALA A 23 6.68 6.68 3.90
C ALA A 23 6.47 5.22 4.32
N LYS A 24 5.33 4.96 4.97
CA LYS A 24 4.83 3.61 5.21
C LYS A 24 4.21 3.06 3.93
N VAL A 25 4.80 2.00 3.38
CA VAL A 25 4.35 1.38 2.13
C VAL A 25 3.59 0.08 2.44
N LEU A 26 2.36 -0.03 1.95
CA LEU A 26 1.49 -1.22 2.12
C LEU A 26 1.01 -1.71 0.75
N ARG A 27 1.27 -2.98 0.45
CA ARG A 27 0.90 -3.65 -0.81
C ARG A 27 -0.38 -4.45 -0.63
N ASN A 28 -1.49 -3.98 -1.20
CA ASN A 28 -2.77 -4.68 -1.12
C ASN A 28 -2.77 -6.01 -1.90
N ASP A 29 -1.91 -6.11 -2.93
CA ASP A 29 -1.70 -7.32 -3.70
C ASP A 29 -0.96 -8.41 -2.92
N GLU A 30 -0.23 -8.05 -1.86
CA GLU A 30 0.41 -9.00 -0.94
C GLU A 30 -0.38 -9.20 0.37
N ARG A 31 -1.09 -8.17 0.82
CA ARG A 31 -1.66 -8.09 2.18
C ARG A 31 -3.18 -8.14 2.24
N GLY A 32 -3.87 -8.23 1.10
CA GLY A 32 -5.32 -8.11 1.01
C GLY A 32 -5.78 -6.67 1.19
N ASP A 33 -6.94 -6.45 1.80
CA ASP A 33 -7.49 -5.10 1.90
C ASP A 33 -6.68 -4.24 2.87
N VAL A 34 -6.41 -3.00 2.45
CA VAL A 34 -5.83 -1.95 3.29
C VAL A 34 -6.96 -1.00 3.69
N ILE A 35 -7.23 -0.91 4.98
CA ILE A 35 -8.30 -0.07 5.54
C ILE A 35 -7.64 1.14 6.19
N VAL A 36 -8.08 2.33 5.80
CA VAL A 36 -7.65 3.60 6.40
C VAL A 36 -8.85 4.25 7.07
N THR A 37 -8.75 4.45 8.38
CA THR A 37 -9.78 5.10 9.18
C THR A 37 -9.29 6.50 9.55
N ILE A 38 -10.07 7.52 9.21
CA ILE A 38 -9.75 8.91 9.53
C ILE A 38 -10.74 9.41 10.59
N GLN A 39 -10.26 9.75 11.78
CA GLN A 39 -11.07 10.26 12.88
C GLN A 39 -10.30 11.36 13.61
N ASP A 40 -10.96 12.50 13.84
CA ASP A 40 -10.40 13.65 14.56
C ASP A 40 -9.02 14.09 14.05
N GLY A 41 -8.82 14.05 12.73
CA GLY A 41 -7.54 14.41 12.08
C GLY A 41 -6.43 13.36 12.20
N ASN A 42 -6.71 12.22 12.84
CA ASN A 42 -5.80 11.08 12.94
C ASN A 42 -6.15 10.03 11.88
N ALA A 43 -5.12 9.31 11.40
CA ALA A 43 -5.27 8.23 10.45
C ALA A 43 -4.76 6.92 11.04
N ASP A 44 -5.66 5.97 11.23
CA ASP A 44 -5.35 4.59 11.60
C ASP A 44 -5.34 3.69 10.36
N VAL A 45 -4.43 2.72 10.34
CA VAL A 45 -4.25 1.84 9.18
C VAL A 45 -4.25 0.38 9.61
N ALA A 46 -5.19 -0.39 9.06
CA ALA A 46 -5.32 -1.83 9.25
C ALA A 46 -5.15 -2.58 7.92
N VAL A 47 -4.76 -3.85 8.00
CA VAL A 47 -4.71 -4.77 6.84
C VAL A 47 -5.48 -6.04 7.15
N THR A 48 -6.22 -6.57 6.19
CA THR A 48 -6.91 -7.86 6.32
C THR A 48 -6.32 -8.86 5.34
N LYS A 49 -5.83 -10.01 5.84
CA LYS A 49 -5.54 -11.13 4.96
C LYS A 49 -6.86 -11.75 4.55
N GLY A 50 -7.25 -11.58 3.28
CA GLY A 50 -8.27 -12.41 2.67
C GLY A 50 -7.89 -13.88 2.85
N GLY A 51 -8.86 -14.70 3.26
CA GLY A 51 -8.70 -16.15 3.41
C GLY A 51 -8.39 -16.87 2.11
#